data_AF-A0AAE8W8T3-F1
#
_entry.id   AF-A0AAE8W8T3-F1
#
_cell.length_a   1.000
_cell.length_b   1.000
_cell.length_c   1.000
_cell.angle_alpha   90.00
_cell.angle_beta   90.00
_cell.angle_gamma   90.00
#
_symmetry.space_group_name_H-M   'P 1'
#
loop_
_entity.id
_entity.type
_entity.pdbx_description
1 polymer ?
#
loop_
_entity_poly.entity_id
_entity_poly.type
_entity_poly.pdbx_seq_one_letter_code
_entity_poly.pdbx_strand_id
1 'polypeptide(L)'
;MTHEDNTTRGRTDVPYGRGPVRIPLTQTLTSVLGMGPMPFTKIVRCHELVGEARRIGRARPADEWTNSEDSLRGAAERRADAWIRTQVARTVEPTVAQIKGLYAEARFIDHQLAALRERRYVGPHGESYTTAEAHGRHAEWSTLVEEQERAGSRLHRRVSPGVKKILLALLALDVVVLTFLMAKFLNVDLRRFLQSYDSALRAVTAVLFGFLGTFGVALTMKLFGKRHRAHRAEHGGWDFSRGGRKALVAELLLGGLTVLALGTAMAWRLVIDGPSDERFLTAVMAALFAAVISAVAYLSYLSEFADGSTVTEAIDVLAPQLHGTHMTEAALRGRREIVLRQAARLVGRLARDCARIRTEATRMVVESVQDKAVRYARSIHQHCGYGGPLPAPRLSLDTLDLALAQAARWIDDGPDPDSPGKGDDGGEPDGGAGLAVAA
;
A
#
# COMPACT_ATOMS: atom_id res chain seq x y z
N MET A 1 60.23 -21.73 -7.09
CA MET A 1 60.63 -21.30 -8.45
C MET A 1 60.39 -19.80 -8.51
N THR A 2 61.45 -19.05 -8.18
CA THR A 2 62.19 -18.15 -9.09
C THR A 2 61.47 -16.81 -9.24
N HIS A 3 61.82 -15.84 -8.40
CA HIS A 3 62.81 -14.78 -8.68
C HIS A 3 62.30 -13.80 -9.75
N GLU A 4 61.92 -12.60 -9.30
CA GLU A 4 62.51 -11.36 -9.81
C GLU A 4 62.16 -10.19 -8.87
N ASP A 5 63.09 -9.95 -7.96
CA ASP A 5 63.28 -8.68 -7.26
C ASP A 5 63.58 -7.60 -8.29
N ASN A 6 62.73 -6.59 -8.39
CA ASN A 6 63.05 -5.37 -9.13
C ASN A 6 62.64 -4.13 -8.35
N THR A 7 63.35 -3.87 -7.25
CA THR A 7 63.40 -2.52 -6.64
C THR A 7 64.80 -2.22 -6.11
N THR A 8 65.79 -2.19 -7.02
CA THR A 8 67.03 -1.45 -6.82
C THR A 8 66.75 0.05 -6.85
N ARG A 9 66.17 0.58 -5.76
CA ARG A 9 66.27 2.00 -5.45
C ARG A 9 67.70 2.27 -5.01
N GLY A 10 68.45 2.91 -5.89
CA GLY A 10 69.76 3.49 -5.59
C GLY A 10 69.67 4.32 -4.32
N ARG A 11 70.23 3.79 -3.24
CA ARG A 11 70.55 4.52 -2.03
C ARG A 11 71.75 5.40 -2.37
N THR A 12 71.48 6.59 -2.90
CA THR A 12 72.48 7.65 -2.91
C THR A 12 72.62 8.12 -1.47
N ASP A 13 73.60 7.54 -0.77
CA ASP A 13 74.15 8.15 0.44
C ASP A 13 74.80 9.47 0.00
N VAL A 14 74.00 10.53 -0.04
CA VAL A 14 74.49 11.89 -0.24
C VAL A 14 75.30 12.26 0.99
N PRO A 15 76.59 12.61 0.86
CA PRO A 15 77.39 13.02 2.00
C PRO A 15 76.83 14.33 2.56
N TYR A 16 76.23 14.25 3.74
CA TYR A 16 75.71 15.42 4.45
C TYR A 16 76.84 16.40 4.77
N GLY A 17 76.84 17.55 4.09
CA GLY A 17 77.58 18.72 4.52
C GLY A 17 77.15 19.12 5.93
N ARG A 18 78.03 18.94 6.91
CA ARG A 18 77.84 19.27 8.34
C ARG A 18 77.83 20.78 8.57
N GLY A 19 76.86 21.49 8.01
CA GLY A 19 76.45 22.80 8.51
C GLY A 19 75.31 22.63 9.53
N PRO A 20 75.23 23.43 10.61
CA PRO A 20 74.06 23.40 11.47
C PRO A 20 72.83 23.84 10.66
N VAL A 21 71.93 22.90 10.34
CA VAL A 21 70.65 23.19 9.70
C VAL A 21 69.94 24.26 10.54
N ARG A 22 69.78 25.45 9.96
CA ARG A 22 69.17 26.63 10.59
C ARG A 22 68.26 27.29 9.58
N ILE A 23 67.12 27.77 10.05
CA ILE A 23 66.22 28.59 9.24
C ILE A 23 66.94 29.93 8.95
N PRO A 24 67.03 30.37 7.67
CA PRO A 24 67.64 31.65 7.34
C PRO A 24 66.91 32.82 8.02
N LEU A 25 67.67 33.77 8.57
CA LEU A 25 67.10 34.98 9.20
C LEU A 25 66.25 35.79 8.24
N THR A 26 66.65 35.85 6.95
CA THR A 26 65.89 36.50 5.88
C THR A 26 64.49 35.89 5.72
N GLN A 27 64.36 34.56 5.76
CA GLN A 27 63.07 33.86 5.69
C GLN A 27 62.23 34.07 6.95
N THR A 28 62.87 34.25 8.11
CA THR A 28 62.18 34.62 9.35
C THR A 28 61.62 36.03 9.27
N LEU A 29 62.44 37.01 8.86
CA LEU A 29 62.03 38.41 8.69
C LEU A 29 60.92 38.58 7.65
N THR A 30 61.02 37.92 6.50
CA THR A 30 59.95 37.97 5.48
C THR A 30 58.66 37.34 5.98
N SER A 31 58.74 36.27 6.79
CA SER A 31 57.55 35.63 7.37
C SER A 31 56.91 36.49 8.46
N VAL A 32 57.70 37.26 9.23
CA VAL A 32 57.19 38.27 10.17
C VAL A 32 56.42 39.37 9.44
N LEU A 33 56.89 39.77 8.26
CA LEU A 33 56.21 40.73 7.37
C LEU A 33 55.03 40.11 6.59
N GLY A 34 54.69 38.84 6.84
CA GLY A 34 53.58 38.13 6.19
C GLY A 34 53.84 37.68 4.75
N MET A 35 55.04 37.93 4.20
CA MET A 35 55.42 37.58 2.82
C MET A 35 56.34 36.35 2.73
N GLY A 36 56.69 35.75 3.86
CA GLY A 36 57.63 34.64 3.91
C GLY A 36 56.96 33.26 3.84
N PRO A 37 57.78 32.21 3.67
CA PRO A 37 57.31 30.83 3.48
C PRO A 37 56.75 30.18 4.76
N MET A 38 56.97 30.80 5.95
CA MET A 38 56.38 30.33 7.20
C MET A 38 55.07 31.06 7.49
N PRO A 39 54.05 30.36 8.03
CA PRO A 39 52.87 31.03 8.57
C PRO A 39 53.29 31.96 9.72
N PHE A 40 52.90 33.23 9.64
CA PHE A 40 53.23 34.27 10.64
C PHE A 40 52.97 33.80 12.08
N THR A 41 51.83 33.14 12.33
CA THR A 41 51.42 32.65 13.65
C THR A 41 52.19 31.42 14.14
N LYS A 42 53.05 30.82 13.31
CA LYS A 42 53.78 29.57 13.59
C LYS A 42 55.29 29.69 13.43
N ILE A 43 55.84 30.90 13.25
CA ILE A 43 57.29 31.12 13.11
C ILE A 43 58.09 30.48 14.26
N VAL A 44 57.69 30.73 15.51
CA VAL A 44 58.36 30.15 16.69
C VAL A 44 58.33 28.62 16.65
N ARG A 45 57.18 28.03 16.29
CA ARG A 45 57.03 26.57 16.16
C ARG A 45 57.89 25.99 15.04
N CYS A 46 58.01 26.66 13.88
CA CYS A 46 58.91 26.21 12.82
C CYS A 46 60.38 26.13 13.30
N HIS A 47 60.84 27.12 14.07
CA HIS A 47 62.18 27.11 14.66
C HIS A 47 62.33 25.97 15.68
N GLU A 48 61.32 25.72 16.52
CA GLU A 48 61.32 24.58 17.45
C GLU A 48 61.39 23.23 16.74
N LEU A 49 60.63 23.04 15.65
CA LEU A 49 60.64 21.80 14.85
C LEU A 49 62.02 21.53 14.23
N VAL A 50 62.65 22.55 13.64
CA VAL A 50 64.01 22.43 13.09
C VAL A 50 65.04 22.19 14.21
N GLY A 51 64.86 22.83 15.37
CA GLY A 51 65.67 22.60 16.56
C GLY A 51 65.56 21.18 17.12
N GLU A 52 64.35 20.61 17.15
CA GLU A 52 64.13 19.20 17.53
C GLU A 52 64.75 18.24 16.52
N ALA A 53 64.54 18.44 15.23
CA ALA A 53 65.17 17.60 14.20
C ALA A 53 66.70 17.59 14.33
N ARG A 54 67.30 18.74 14.68
CA ARG A 54 68.73 18.84 14.96
C ARG A 54 69.13 18.05 16.21
N ARG A 55 68.32 18.05 17.27
CA ARG A 55 68.56 17.24 18.48
C ARG A 55 68.49 15.74 18.18
N ILE A 56 67.59 15.33 17.30
CA ILE A 56 67.44 13.94 16.86
C ILE A 56 68.66 13.49 16.03
N GLY A 57 69.23 14.37 15.22
CA GLY A 57 70.54 14.17 14.58
C GLY A 57 70.59 13.10 13.47
N ARG A 58 69.45 12.52 13.08
CA ARG A 58 69.35 11.52 11.99
C ARG A 58 68.21 11.84 11.02
N ALA A 59 68.39 11.46 9.76
CA ALA A 59 67.32 11.46 8.77
C ALA A 59 66.24 10.44 9.17
N ARG A 60 64.97 10.78 8.88
CA ARG A 60 63.81 9.96 9.24
C ARG A 60 62.99 9.64 7.97
N PRO A 61 62.28 8.51 7.94
CA PRO A 61 61.29 8.22 6.90
C PRO A 61 60.26 9.36 6.77
N ALA A 62 59.72 9.57 5.58
CA ALA A 62 58.71 10.60 5.33
C ALA A 62 57.41 10.35 6.12
N ASP A 63 57.20 9.09 6.46
CA ASP A 63 56.06 8.47 7.10
C ASP A 63 56.07 8.58 8.65
N GLU A 64 57.23 8.87 9.26
CA GLU A 64 57.36 9.01 10.72
C GLU A 64 57.17 10.45 11.20
N TRP A 65 56.46 10.63 12.33
CA TRP A 65 56.24 11.91 13.00
C TRP A 65 57.20 12.10 14.18
N THR A 66 57.70 13.33 14.41
CA THR A 66 58.24 13.71 15.74
C THR A 66 57.09 14.02 16.68
N ASN A 67 57.37 14.00 17.99
CA ASN A 67 56.41 14.43 19.01
C ASN A 67 55.94 15.87 18.79
N SER A 68 56.80 16.80 18.35
CA SER A 68 56.35 18.18 18.10
C SER A 68 55.62 18.35 16.77
N GLU A 69 56.02 17.64 15.70
CA GLU A 69 55.25 17.64 14.44
C GLU A 69 53.85 17.07 14.68
N ASP A 70 53.77 15.97 15.45
CA ASP A 70 52.52 15.30 15.82
C ASP A 70 51.65 16.21 16.71
N SER A 71 52.22 16.82 17.74
CA SER A 71 51.52 17.76 18.60
C SER A 71 50.97 18.98 17.83
N LEU A 72 51.77 19.51 16.89
CA LEU A 72 51.37 20.66 16.09
C LEU A 72 50.22 20.31 15.13
N ARG A 73 50.33 19.20 14.41
CA ARG A 73 49.28 18.74 13.48
C ARG A 73 48.04 18.24 14.22
N GLY A 74 48.20 17.59 15.36
CA GLY A 74 47.12 17.10 16.22
C GLY A 74 46.15 18.21 16.65
N ALA A 75 46.60 19.47 16.75
CA ALA A 75 45.71 20.61 16.99
C ALA A 75 44.81 20.98 15.80
N ALA A 76 45.23 20.69 14.57
CA ALA A 76 44.37 20.82 13.38
C ALA A 76 43.43 19.61 13.28
N GLU A 77 43.92 18.40 13.55
CA GLU A 77 43.12 17.17 13.54
C GLU A 77 41.99 17.23 14.58
N ARG A 78 42.27 17.62 15.83
CA ARG A 78 41.23 17.80 16.86
C ARG A 78 40.15 18.82 16.48
N ARG A 79 40.52 19.88 15.75
CA ARG A 79 39.54 20.87 15.24
C ARG A 79 38.70 20.29 14.11
N ALA A 80 39.31 19.52 13.21
CA ALA A 80 38.59 18.81 12.17
C ALA A 80 37.64 17.75 12.76
N ASP A 81 38.06 16.99 13.77
CA ASP A 81 37.20 16.03 14.48
C ASP A 81 36.03 16.71 15.19
N ALA A 82 36.26 17.82 15.90
CA ALA A 82 35.19 18.59 16.53
C ALA A 82 34.18 19.12 15.49
N TRP A 83 34.68 19.56 14.33
CA TRP A 83 33.85 19.98 13.21
C TRP A 83 33.07 18.80 12.61
N ILE A 84 33.70 17.64 12.39
CA ILE A 84 33.03 16.41 11.94
C ILE A 84 31.88 16.07 12.88
N ARG A 85 32.14 15.97 14.19
CA ARG A 85 31.09 15.66 15.19
C ARG A 85 29.91 16.62 15.11
N THR A 86 30.20 17.91 14.98
CA THR A 86 29.16 18.95 14.82
C THR A 86 28.35 18.75 13.54
N GLN A 87 29.00 18.44 12.42
CA GLN A 87 28.31 18.20 11.14
C GLN A 87 27.50 16.90 11.14
N VAL A 88 28.02 15.86 11.80
CA VAL A 88 27.34 14.57 11.99
C VAL A 88 26.04 14.78 12.75
N ALA A 89 26.10 15.41 13.93
CA ALA A 89 24.92 15.71 14.74
C ALA A 89 23.90 16.58 13.98
N ARG A 90 24.37 17.55 13.19
CA ARG A 90 23.49 18.48 12.48
C ARG A 90 22.85 17.89 11.22
N THR A 91 23.52 16.99 10.51
CA THR A 91 23.14 16.60 9.14
C THR A 91 22.95 15.09 9.00
N VAL A 92 23.89 14.30 9.50
CA VAL A 92 23.90 12.84 9.32
C VAL A 92 22.85 12.19 10.21
N GLU A 93 22.89 12.47 11.52
CA GLU A 93 21.94 11.91 12.49
C GLU A 93 20.46 12.14 12.13
N PRO A 94 20.00 13.36 11.81
CA PRO A 94 18.60 13.56 11.44
C PRO A 94 18.24 12.86 10.12
N THR A 95 19.17 12.77 9.16
CA THR A 95 18.93 12.07 7.90
C THR A 95 18.80 10.56 8.14
N VAL A 96 19.66 9.97 8.97
CA VAL A 96 19.58 8.56 9.37
C VAL A 96 18.27 8.27 10.11
N ALA A 97 17.84 9.15 11.01
CA ALA A 97 16.56 9.02 11.71
C ALA A 97 15.36 9.06 10.75
N GLN A 98 15.39 9.96 9.75
CA GLN A 98 14.36 10.01 8.70
C GLN A 98 14.33 8.74 7.86
N ILE A 99 15.49 8.24 7.43
CA ILE A 99 15.58 6.98 6.66
C ILE A 99 15.00 5.83 7.49
N LYS A 100 15.39 5.70 8.77
CA LYS A 100 14.85 4.69 9.68
C LYS A 100 13.32 4.76 9.80
N GLY A 101 12.77 5.98 9.93
CA GLY A 101 11.32 6.21 9.97
C GLY A 101 10.60 5.73 8.71
N LEU A 102 11.16 6.01 7.53
CA LEU A 102 10.59 5.54 6.25
C LEU A 102 10.63 4.02 6.12
N TYR A 103 11.71 3.36 6.54
CA TYR A 103 11.77 1.90 6.52
C TYR A 103 10.81 1.26 7.53
N ALA A 104 10.60 1.87 8.69
CA ALA A 104 9.59 1.45 9.64
C ALA A 104 8.17 1.57 9.06
N GLU A 105 7.89 2.67 8.34
CA GLU A 105 6.62 2.83 7.62
C GLU A 105 6.45 1.78 6.52
N ALA A 106 7.49 1.49 5.74
CA ALA A 106 7.45 0.44 4.73
C ALA A 106 7.13 -0.93 5.33
N ARG A 107 7.78 -1.28 6.46
CA ARG A 107 7.50 -2.53 7.19
C ARG A 107 6.08 -2.59 7.73
N PHE A 108 5.56 -1.47 8.24
CA PHE A 108 4.16 -1.39 8.67
C PHE A 108 3.18 -1.63 7.50
N ILE A 109 3.46 -1.07 6.32
CA ILE A 109 2.67 -1.33 5.10
C ILE A 109 2.76 -2.81 4.71
N ASP A 110 3.92 -3.44 4.82
CA ASP A 110 4.09 -4.87 4.54
C ASP A 110 3.25 -5.74 5.49
N HIS A 111 3.18 -5.40 6.78
CA HIS A 111 2.27 -6.05 7.72
C HIS A 111 0.79 -5.86 7.33
N GLN A 112 0.40 -4.68 6.84
CA GLN A 112 -0.97 -4.47 6.35
C GLN A 112 -1.27 -5.30 5.10
N LEU A 113 -0.31 -5.43 4.18
CA LEU A 113 -0.43 -6.29 3.01
C LEU A 113 -0.55 -7.76 3.41
N ALA A 114 0.22 -8.22 4.41
CA ALA A 114 0.11 -9.56 4.95
C ALA A 114 -1.28 -9.81 5.59
N ALA A 115 -1.76 -8.87 6.41
CA ALA A 115 -3.09 -8.96 7.03
C ALA A 115 -4.23 -8.99 5.99
N LEU A 116 -4.08 -8.28 4.85
CA LEU A 116 -5.04 -8.37 3.75
C LEU A 116 -5.05 -9.74 3.07
N ARG A 117 -3.93 -10.48 3.06
CA ARG A 117 -3.89 -11.86 2.53
C ARG A 117 -4.61 -12.85 3.44
N GLU A 118 -4.65 -12.59 4.74
CA GLU A 118 -5.32 -13.44 5.74
C GLU A 118 -6.81 -13.12 5.92
N ARG A 119 -7.29 -12.05 5.28
CA ARG A 119 -8.70 -11.62 5.37
C ARG A 119 -9.64 -12.73 4.88
N ARG A 120 -10.72 -12.92 5.64
CA ARG A 120 -11.79 -13.87 5.31
C ARG A 120 -12.91 -13.18 4.53
N TYR A 121 -13.41 -13.87 3.51
CA TYR A 121 -14.52 -13.45 2.66
C TYR A 121 -15.69 -14.40 2.86
N VAL A 122 -16.91 -13.84 2.82
CA VAL A 122 -18.13 -14.64 2.94
C VAL A 122 -18.63 -14.97 1.54
N GLY A 123 -18.67 -16.27 1.25
CA GLY A 123 -19.22 -16.83 0.03
C GLY A 123 -20.75 -16.79 -0.02
N PRO A 124 -21.35 -17.14 -1.17
CA PRO A 124 -22.80 -17.06 -1.41
C PRO A 124 -23.64 -17.95 -0.49
N HIS A 125 -23.04 -18.99 0.09
CA HIS A 125 -23.70 -19.95 0.98
C HIS A 125 -23.26 -19.82 2.45
N GLY A 126 -22.59 -18.71 2.81
CA GLY A 126 -22.06 -18.51 4.16
C GLY A 126 -20.71 -19.19 4.43
N GLU A 127 -20.08 -19.77 3.40
CA GLU A 127 -18.73 -20.31 3.47
C GLU A 127 -17.70 -19.20 3.69
N SER A 128 -16.61 -19.49 4.40
CA SER A 128 -15.52 -18.54 4.62
C SER A 128 -14.30 -18.88 3.76
N TYR A 129 -13.93 -18.01 2.84
CA TYR A 129 -12.73 -18.17 1.99
C TYR A 129 -11.60 -17.28 2.47
N THR A 130 -10.35 -17.74 2.33
CA THR A 130 -9.17 -16.87 2.37
C THR A 130 -9.12 -15.97 1.12
N THR A 131 -8.29 -14.93 1.11
CA THR A 131 -8.10 -14.07 -0.07
C THR A 131 -7.71 -14.87 -1.31
N ALA A 132 -6.77 -15.82 -1.18
CA ALA A 132 -6.31 -16.63 -2.30
C ALA A 132 -7.41 -17.56 -2.83
N GLU A 133 -8.14 -18.22 -1.95
CA GLU A 133 -9.27 -19.08 -2.33
C GLU A 133 -10.39 -18.27 -2.99
N ALA A 134 -10.72 -17.10 -2.46
CA ALA A 134 -11.77 -16.23 -3.02
C ALA A 134 -11.43 -15.78 -4.45
N HIS A 135 -10.17 -15.40 -4.71
CA HIS A 135 -9.72 -15.10 -6.07
C HIS A 135 -9.75 -16.32 -6.98
N GLY A 136 -9.30 -17.47 -6.50
CA GLY A 136 -9.33 -18.72 -7.25
C GLY A 136 -10.76 -19.12 -7.64
N ARG A 137 -11.70 -19.04 -6.70
CA ARG A 137 -13.13 -19.34 -6.94
C ARG A 137 -13.77 -18.33 -7.89
N HIS A 138 -13.51 -17.05 -7.70
CA HIS A 138 -14.04 -16.03 -8.60
C HIS A 138 -13.51 -16.23 -10.03
N ALA A 139 -12.22 -16.53 -10.19
CA ALA A 139 -11.62 -16.85 -11.48
C ALA A 139 -12.25 -18.10 -12.10
N GLU A 140 -12.31 -19.21 -11.37
CA GLU A 140 -12.91 -20.49 -11.79
C GLU A 140 -14.36 -20.30 -12.27
N TRP A 141 -15.17 -19.57 -11.51
CA TRP A 141 -16.56 -19.31 -11.88
C TRP A 141 -16.68 -18.37 -13.07
N SER A 142 -15.82 -17.34 -13.17
CA SER A 142 -15.81 -16.45 -14.32
C SER A 142 -15.42 -17.17 -15.60
N THR A 143 -14.39 -18.03 -15.55
CA THR A 143 -13.96 -18.84 -16.70
C THR A 143 -15.03 -19.84 -17.11
N LEU A 144 -15.68 -20.49 -16.13
CA LEU A 144 -16.79 -21.41 -16.41
C LEU A 144 -17.94 -20.70 -17.15
N VAL A 145 -18.32 -19.51 -16.68
CA VAL A 145 -19.37 -18.71 -17.32
C VAL A 145 -18.96 -18.34 -18.74
N GLU A 146 -17.74 -17.84 -18.95
CA GLU A 146 -17.24 -17.48 -20.26
C GLU A 146 -17.17 -18.66 -21.23
N GLU A 147 -16.70 -19.83 -20.78
CA GLU A 147 -16.63 -21.05 -21.58
C GLU A 147 -18.02 -21.53 -22.00
N GLN A 148 -18.98 -21.54 -21.07
CA GLN A 148 -20.35 -21.93 -21.36
C GLN A 148 -21.04 -20.92 -22.29
N GLU A 149 -20.81 -19.63 -22.11
CA GLU A 149 -21.33 -18.60 -23.04
C GLU A 149 -20.73 -18.73 -24.44
N ARG A 150 -19.41 -19.01 -24.55
CA ARG A 150 -18.75 -19.31 -25.85
C ARG A 150 -19.32 -20.56 -26.50
N ALA A 151 -19.70 -21.57 -25.71
CA ALA A 151 -20.39 -22.77 -26.20
C ALA A 151 -21.87 -22.51 -26.60
N GLY A 152 -22.37 -21.28 -26.45
CA GLY A 152 -23.74 -20.89 -26.81
C GLY A 152 -24.77 -21.12 -25.71
N SER A 153 -24.35 -21.46 -24.49
CA SER A 153 -25.24 -21.62 -23.35
C SER A 153 -25.93 -20.29 -23.00
N ARG A 154 -27.24 -20.35 -22.76
CA ARG A 154 -28.07 -19.24 -22.28
C ARG A 154 -28.30 -19.33 -20.76
N LEU A 155 -27.63 -20.24 -20.07
CA LEU A 155 -27.81 -20.47 -18.63
C LEU A 155 -27.46 -19.23 -17.79
N HIS A 156 -26.36 -18.57 -18.12
CA HIS A 156 -25.81 -17.45 -17.35
C HIS A 156 -26.35 -16.07 -17.77
N ARG A 157 -27.13 -16.03 -18.87
CA ARG A 157 -27.67 -14.79 -19.41
C ARG A 157 -28.57 -14.10 -18.37
N ARG A 158 -28.27 -12.83 -18.10
CA ARG A 158 -29.00 -11.98 -17.15
C ARG A 158 -30.14 -11.22 -17.81
N VAL A 159 -31.14 -10.86 -17.00
CA VAL A 159 -32.24 -10.00 -17.45
C VAL A 159 -31.76 -8.55 -17.40
N SER A 160 -32.03 -7.79 -18.46
CA SER A 160 -31.59 -6.41 -18.53
C SER A 160 -32.26 -5.54 -17.44
N PRO A 161 -31.58 -4.51 -16.91
CA PRO A 161 -32.16 -3.61 -15.92
C PRO A 161 -33.44 -2.93 -16.39
N GLY A 162 -33.59 -2.70 -17.69
CA GLY A 162 -34.80 -2.10 -18.28
C GLY A 162 -36.04 -2.97 -18.08
N VAL A 163 -35.92 -4.28 -18.30
CA VAL A 163 -37.03 -5.23 -18.08
C VAL A 163 -37.42 -5.28 -16.61
N LYS A 164 -36.43 -5.28 -15.69
CA LYS A 164 -36.69 -5.20 -14.24
C LYS A 164 -37.47 -3.94 -13.84
N LYS A 165 -37.16 -2.79 -14.47
CA LYS A 165 -37.90 -1.53 -14.24
C LYS A 165 -39.33 -1.59 -14.76
N ILE A 166 -39.56 -2.17 -15.95
CA ILE A 166 -40.91 -2.35 -16.51
C ILE A 166 -41.75 -3.22 -15.58
N LEU A 167 -41.17 -4.30 -15.05
CA LEU A 167 -41.85 -5.18 -14.10
C LEU A 167 -42.21 -4.48 -12.79
N LEU A 168 -41.31 -3.63 -12.28
CA LEU A 168 -41.61 -2.82 -11.10
C LEU A 168 -42.75 -1.83 -11.37
N ALA A 169 -42.78 -1.19 -12.55
CA ALA A 169 -43.87 -0.31 -12.95
C ALA A 169 -45.20 -1.06 -13.08
N LEU A 170 -45.18 -2.27 -13.66
CA LEU A 170 -46.36 -3.12 -13.79
C LEU A 170 -46.88 -3.58 -12.41
N LEU A 171 -45.98 -3.90 -11.48
CA LEU A 171 -46.32 -4.20 -10.09
C LEU A 171 -46.95 -2.99 -9.39
N ALA A 172 -46.42 -1.79 -9.58
CA ALA A 172 -46.98 -0.57 -9.02
C ALA A 172 -48.38 -0.28 -9.57
N LEU A 173 -48.59 -0.50 -10.88
CA LEU A 173 -49.91 -0.40 -11.50
C LEU A 173 -50.88 -1.42 -10.91
N ASP A 174 -50.45 -2.67 -10.70
CA ASP A 174 -51.25 -3.72 -10.08
C ASP A 174 -51.69 -3.34 -8.66
N VAL A 175 -50.79 -2.78 -7.83
CA VAL A 175 -51.14 -2.27 -6.49
C VAL A 175 -52.27 -1.24 -6.56
N VAL A 176 -52.19 -0.29 -7.51
CA VAL A 176 -53.22 0.77 -7.65
C VAL A 176 -54.56 0.15 -8.05
N VAL A 177 -54.54 -0.77 -9.02
CA VAL A 177 -55.73 -1.48 -9.49
C VAL A 177 -56.35 -2.33 -8.37
N LEU A 178 -55.53 -3.10 -7.66
CA LEU A 178 -55.98 -3.98 -6.60
C LEU A 178 -56.51 -3.20 -5.40
N THR A 179 -55.86 -2.10 -5.04
CA THR A 179 -56.33 -1.17 -4.00
C THR A 179 -57.67 -0.55 -4.38
N PHE A 180 -57.83 -0.13 -5.64
CA PHE A 180 -59.10 0.40 -6.13
C PHE A 180 -60.22 -0.65 -6.05
N LEU A 181 -59.93 -1.89 -6.45
CA LEU A 181 -60.86 -3.01 -6.33
C LEU A 181 -61.21 -3.33 -4.87
N MET A 182 -60.24 -3.31 -3.96
CA MET A 182 -60.50 -3.52 -2.53
C MET A 182 -61.29 -2.36 -1.92
N ALA A 183 -61.07 -1.13 -2.36
CA ALA A 183 -61.85 0.01 -1.93
C ALA A 183 -63.31 -0.14 -2.37
N LYS A 184 -63.55 -0.65 -3.58
CA LYS A 184 -64.89 -1.03 -4.04
C LYS A 184 -65.48 -2.19 -3.23
N PHE A 185 -64.70 -3.23 -2.94
CA PHE A 185 -65.12 -4.38 -2.14
C PHE A 185 -65.63 -3.99 -0.75
N LEU A 186 -64.93 -3.08 -0.07
CA LEU A 186 -65.30 -2.60 1.25
C LEU A 186 -66.37 -1.49 1.20
N ASN A 187 -66.92 -1.22 0.00
CA ASN A 187 -67.87 -0.15 -0.27
C ASN A 187 -67.39 1.21 0.26
N VAL A 188 -66.11 1.52 0.03
CA VAL A 188 -65.50 2.79 0.40
C VAL A 188 -66.05 3.87 -0.51
N ASP A 189 -66.76 4.84 0.07
CA ASP A 189 -67.13 6.05 -0.64
C ASP A 189 -65.87 6.92 -0.81
N LEU A 190 -65.14 6.70 -1.91
CA LEU A 190 -63.89 7.38 -2.25
C LEU A 190 -64.02 8.91 -2.29
N ARG A 191 -65.23 9.48 -2.36
CA ARG A 191 -65.48 10.92 -2.30
C ARG A 191 -65.65 11.45 -0.89
N ARG A 192 -66.01 10.59 0.08
CA ARG A 192 -66.29 10.94 1.48
C ARG A 192 -65.41 10.19 2.47
N PHE A 193 -64.40 9.45 2.01
CA PHE A 193 -63.61 8.58 2.87
C PHE A 193 -62.88 9.32 4.01
N LEU A 194 -62.54 10.60 3.82
CA LEU A 194 -61.94 11.46 4.85
C LEU A 194 -62.95 12.07 5.83
N GLN A 195 -64.26 11.95 5.57
CA GLN A 195 -65.32 12.59 6.34
C GLN A 195 -65.95 11.65 7.38
N SER A 196 -65.69 10.34 7.29
CA SER A 196 -66.29 9.29 8.12
C SER A 196 -65.19 8.34 8.61
N TYR A 197 -65.15 8.07 9.92
CA TYR A 197 -64.17 7.17 10.53
C TYR A 197 -64.29 5.73 9.98
N ASP A 198 -65.51 5.23 9.80
CA ASP A 198 -65.76 3.89 9.24
C ASP A 198 -65.31 3.79 7.77
N SER A 199 -65.55 4.83 6.98
CA SER A 199 -65.10 4.90 5.58
C SER A 199 -63.59 5.01 5.46
N ALA A 200 -62.94 5.76 6.37
CA ALA A 200 -61.49 5.86 6.44
C ALA A 200 -60.84 4.52 6.80
N LEU A 201 -61.39 3.81 7.80
CA LEU A 201 -60.89 2.50 8.22
C LEU A 201 -60.99 1.48 7.08
N ARG A 202 -62.13 1.45 6.38
CA ARG A 202 -62.32 0.62 5.18
C ARG A 202 -61.35 0.97 4.05
N ALA A 203 -61.08 2.25 3.83
CA ALA A 203 -60.10 2.70 2.84
C ALA A 203 -58.68 2.23 3.19
N VAL A 204 -58.28 2.37 4.46
CA VAL A 204 -56.97 1.90 4.94
C VAL A 204 -56.86 0.38 4.81
N THR A 205 -57.89 -0.38 5.19
CA THR A 205 -57.88 -1.83 5.00
C THR A 205 -57.80 -2.22 3.53
N ALA A 206 -58.48 -1.50 2.63
CA ALA A 206 -58.38 -1.75 1.20
C ALA A 206 -56.96 -1.56 0.66
N VAL A 207 -56.30 -0.48 1.08
CA VAL A 207 -54.90 -0.20 0.76
C VAL A 207 -54.01 -1.32 1.29
N LEU A 208 -54.16 -1.70 2.56
CA LEU A 208 -53.37 -2.78 3.16
C LEU A 208 -53.53 -4.11 2.42
N PHE A 209 -54.76 -4.51 2.08
CA PHE A 209 -55.01 -5.73 1.32
C PHE A 209 -54.50 -5.63 -0.13
N GLY A 210 -54.59 -4.46 -0.76
CA GLY A 210 -53.99 -4.20 -2.08
C GLY A 210 -52.47 -4.37 -2.07
N PHE A 211 -51.79 -3.74 -1.10
CA PHE A 211 -50.35 -3.92 -0.94
C PHE A 211 -49.98 -5.36 -0.60
N LEU A 212 -50.67 -5.99 0.36
CA LEU A 212 -50.36 -7.34 0.81
C LEU A 212 -50.62 -8.39 -0.29
N GLY A 213 -51.71 -8.24 -1.05
CA GLY A 213 -52.04 -9.13 -2.16
C GLY A 213 -51.00 -9.06 -3.27
N THR A 214 -50.72 -7.87 -3.79
CA THR A 214 -49.76 -7.69 -4.89
C THR A 214 -48.33 -8.01 -4.44
N PHE A 215 -47.89 -7.50 -3.30
CA PHE A 215 -46.52 -7.71 -2.83
C PHE A 215 -46.29 -9.13 -2.35
N GLY A 216 -47.26 -9.74 -1.66
CA GLY A 216 -47.20 -11.12 -1.20
C GLY A 216 -47.11 -12.11 -2.35
N VAL A 217 -47.94 -11.96 -3.38
CA VAL A 217 -47.89 -12.81 -4.59
C VAL A 217 -46.58 -12.60 -5.35
N ALA A 218 -46.18 -11.35 -5.58
CA ALA A 218 -44.95 -11.06 -6.31
C ALA A 218 -43.70 -11.56 -5.58
N LEU A 219 -43.63 -11.40 -4.25
CA LEU A 219 -42.53 -11.91 -3.44
C LEU A 219 -42.49 -13.44 -3.46
N THR A 220 -43.63 -14.09 -3.31
CA THR A 220 -43.74 -15.56 -3.37
C THR A 220 -43.30 -16.08 -4.74
N MET A 221 -43.74 -15.45 -5.82
CA MET A 221 -43.35 -15.81 -7.19
C MET A 221 -41.87 -15.56 -7.46
N LYS A 222 -41.29 -14.48 -6.91
CA LYS A 222 -39.85 -14.25 -6.96
C LYS A 222 -39.07 -15.33 -6.21
N LEU A 223 -39.52 -15.72 -5.01
CA LEU A 223 -38.86 -16.80 -4.24
C LEU A 223 -38.90 -18.13 -5.00
N PHE A 224 -40.04 -18.47 -5.61
CA PHE A 224 -40.13 -19.64 -6.49
C PHE A 224 -39.20 -19.51 -7.70
N GLY A 225 -39.20 -18.36 -8.38
CA GLY A 225 -38.31 -18.12 -9.53
C GLY A 225 -36.84 -18.27 -9.17
N LYS A 226 -36.41 -17.71 -8.03
CA LYS A 226 -35.05 -17.83 -7.51
C LYS A 226 -34.69 -19.29 -7.23
N ARG A 227 -35.55 -20.02 -6.53
CA ARG A 227 -35.32 -21.44 -6.20
C ARG A 227 -35.26 -22.31 -7.46
N HIS A 228 -36.10 -22.03 -8.45
CA HIS A 228 -36.14 -22.80 -9.69
C HIS A 228 -34.95 -22.56 -10.63
N ARG A 229 -34.13 -21.50 -10.42
CA ARG A 229 -32.90 -21.29 -11.20
C ARG A 229 -31.95 -22.50 -11.18
N ALA A 230 -31.93 -23.25 -10.07
CA ALA A 230 -31.11 -24.46 -9.96
C ALA A 230 -31.46 -25.54 -11.00
N HIS A 231 -32.69 -25.49 -11.51
CA HIS A 231 -33.23 -26.39 -12.53
C HIS A 231 -33.25 -25.76 -13.93
N ARG A 232 -32.45 -24.73 -14.18
CA ARG A 232 -32.32 -24.14 -15.51
C ARG A 232 -31.32 -24.93 -16.35
N ALA A 233 -31.70 -25.24 -17.58
CA ALA A 233 -30.86 -25.93 -18.56
C ALA A 233 -29.98 -24.95 -19.35
N GLU A 234 -28.99 -25.46 -20.08
CA GLU A 234 -28.10 -24.68 -20.95
C GLU A 234 -28.85 -23.91 -22.04
N HIS A 235 -29.94 -24.44 -22.57
CA HIS A 235 -30.78 -23.76 -23.57
C HIS A 235 -31.66 -22.64 -22.96
N GLY A 236 -31.64 -22.46 -21.63
CA GLY A 236 -32.41 -21.46 -20.89
C GLY A 236 -33.82 -21.89 -20.50
N GLY A 237 -34.23 -23.13 -20.84
CA GLY A 237 -35.47 -23.73 -20.40
C GLY A 237 -35.35 -24.49 -19.08
N TRP A 238 -36.38 -25.26 -18.77
CA TRP A 238 -36.43 -26.10 -17.58
C TRP A 238 -35.71 -27.42 -17.81
N ASP A 239 -34.81 -27.76 -16.89
CA ASP A 239 -34.15 -29.05 -16.82
C ASP A 239 -34.92 -29.96 -15.85
N PHE A 240 -35.72 -30.88 -16.41
CA PHE A 240 -36.44 -31.89 -15.64
C PHE A 240 -35.65 -33.18 -15.41
N SER A 241 -34.42 -33.27 -15.92
CA SER A 241 -33.56 -34.45 -15.81
C SER A 241 -32.83 -34.51 -14.46
N ARG A 242 -32.58 -33.35 -13.84
CA ARG A 242 -32.00 -33.24 -12.49
C ARG A 242 -33.01 -33.71 -11.45
N GLY A 243 -32.53 -34.45 -10.44
CA GLY A 243 -33.35 -34.96 -9.33
C GLY A 243 -34.23 -33.86 -8.71
N GLY A 244 -35.47 -34.21 -8.34
CA GLY A 244 -36.44 -33.23 -7.78
C GLY A 244 -37.59 -32.84 -8.72
N ARG A 245 -37.73 -33.45 -9.90
CA ARG A 245 -38.86 -33.22 -10.84
C ARG A 245 -40.23 -33.19 -10.16
N LYS A 246 -40.50 -34.12 -9.22
CA LYS A 246 -41.78 -34.17 -8.50
C LYS A 246 -42.02 -32.94 -7.63
N ALA A 247 -40.98 -32.46 -6.94
CA ALA A 247 -41.07 -31.26 -6.09
C ALA A 247 -41.24 -29.99 -6.94
N LEU A 248 -40.47 -29.88 -8.04
CA LEU A 248 -40.57 -28.74 -8.96
C LEU A 248 -41.94 -28.66 -9.66
N VAL A 249 -42.47 -29.80 -10.10
CA VAL A 249 -43.82 -29.86 -10.67
C VAL A 249 -44.87 -29.55 -9.61
N ALA A 250 -44.73 -30.05 -8.39
CA ALA A 250 -45.64 -29.71 -7.29
C ALA A 250 -45.61 -28.22 -6.95
N GLU A 251 -44.44 -27.58 -6.94
CA GLU A 251 -44.29 -26.14 -6.68
C GLU A 251 -44.84 -25.27 -7.81
N LEU A 252 -44.64 -25.68 -9.07
CA LEU A 252 -45.28 -25.05 -10.23
C LEU A 252 -46.80 -25.18 -10.19
N LEU A 253 -47.32 -26.37 -9.85
CA LEU A 253 -48.75 -26.61 -9.70
C LEU A 253 -49.32 -25.79 -8.55
N LEU A 254 -48.63 -25.73 -7.41
CA LEU A 254 -49.05 -24.92 -6.27
C LEU A 254 -49.06 -23.44 -6.65
N GLY A 255 -47.98 -22.92 -7.25
CA GLY A 255 -47.91 -21.52 -7.69
C GLY A 255 -49.02 -21.19 -8.71
N GLY A 256 -49.23 -22.07 -9.69
CA GLY A 256 -50.32 -21.94 -10.66
C GLY A 256 -51.70 -21.98 -10.01
N LEU A 257 -51.93 -22.88 -9.06
CA LEU A 257 -53.17 -22.98 -8.30
C LEU A 257 -53.41 -21.74 -7.44
N THR A 258 -52.36 -21.18 -6.81
CA THR A 258 -52.48 -19.95 -6.01
C THR A 258 -52.88 -18.76 -6.88
N VAL A 259 -52.24 -18.61 -8.05
CA VAL A 259 -52.58 -17.56 -9.02
C VAL A 259 -54.00 -17.74 -9.56
N LEU A 260 -54.37 -18.98 -9.89
CA LEU A 260 -55.72 -19.34 -10.33
C LEU A 260 -56.73 -19.04 -9.23
N ALA A 261 -56.51 -19.49 -8.00
CA ALA A 261 -57.40 -19.28 -6.87
C ALA A 261 -57.61 -17.79 -6.58
N LEU A 262 -56.53 -17.00 -6.64
CA LEU A 262 -56.62 -15.55 -6.45
C LEU A 262 -57.40 -14.89 -7.60
N GLY A 263 -57.07 -15.23 -8.85
CA GLY A 263 -57.77 -14.73 -10.03
C GLY A 263 -59.26 -15.11 -10.04
N THR A 264 -59.59 -16.35 -9.66
CA THR A 264 -60.96 -16.84 -9.53
C THR A 264 -61.68 -16.16 -8.37
N ALA A 265 -61.04 -15.95 -7.22
CA ALA A 265 -61.65 -15.22 -6.10
C ALA A 265 -61.99 -13.78 -6.49
N MET A 266 -61.10 -13.10 -7.23
CA MET A 266 -61.36 -11.76 -7.76
C MET A 266 -62.48 -11.77 -8.81
N ALA A 267 -62.46 -12.73 -9.73
CA ALA A 267 -63.44 -12.85 -10.80
C ALA A 267 -64.85 -13.17 -10.27
N TRP A 268 -64.94 -14.14 -9.35
CA TRP A 268 -66.16 -14.52 -8.65
C TRP A 268 -66.80 -13.33 -7.92
N ARG A 269 -65.96 -12.47 -7.34
CA ARG A 269 -66.45 -11.29 -6.61
C ARG A 269 -67.03 -10.23 -7.55
N LEU A 270 -66.37 -9.96 -8.69
CA LEU A 270 -66.91 -9.01 -9.66
C LEU A 270 -68.31 -9.46 -10.12
N VAL A 271 -68.50 -10.76 -10.37
CA VAL A 271 -69.78 -11.34 -10.80
C VAL A 271 -70.89 -11.18 -9.75
N ILE A 272 -70.57 -11.24 -8.46
CA ILE A 272 -71.55 -11.05 -7.37
C ILE A 272 -71.91 -9.57 -7.16
N ASP A 273 -70.95 -8.67 -7.31
CA ASP A 273 -71.14 -7.23 -7.06
C ASP A 273 -71.56 -6.43 -8.30
N GLY A 274 -71.49 -7.04 -9.49
CA GLY A 274 -71.88 -6.40 -10.73
C GLY A 274 -73.40 -6.14 -10.78
N PRO A 275 -73.84 -5.03 -11.40
CA PRO A 275 -75.26 -4.80 -11.63
C PRO A 275 -75.83 -5.99 -12.41
N SER A 276 -77.02 -6.46 -11.99
CA SER A 276 -77.67 -7.66 -12.54
C SER A 276 -77.84 -7.64 -14.06
N ASP A 277 -77.87 -6.45 -14.64
CA ASP A 277 -78.18 -6.18 -16.03
C ASP A 277 -76.93 -6.25 -16.93
N GLU A 278 -75.73 -6.27 -16.36
CA GLU A 278 -74.44 -6.30 -17.08
C GLU A 278 -73.52 -7.46 -16.65
N ARG A 279 -74.11 -8.58 -16.22
CA ARG A 279 -73.37 -9.77 -15.77
C ARG A 279 -72.31 -10.26 -16.76
N PHE A 280 -72.59 -10.17 -18.06
CA PHE A 280 -71.64 -10.55 -19.11
C PHE A 280 -70.42 -9.63 -19.16
N LEU A 281 -70.64 -8.30 -19.16
CA LEU A 281 -69.55 -7.32 -19.18
C LEU A 281 -68.68 -7.42 -17.92
N THR A 282 -69.33 -7.63 -16.78
CA THR A 282 -68.69 -7.84 -15.48
C THR A 282 -67.84 -9.12 -15.50
N ALA A 283 -68.36 -10.23 -16.03
CA ALA A 283 -67.58 -11.47 -16.16
C ALA A 283 -66.35 -11.30 -17.08
N VAL A 284 -66.47 -10.56 -18.18
CA VAL A 284 -65.35 -10.26 -19.09
C VAL A 284 -64.28 -9.41 -18.41
N MET A 285 -64.67 -8.36 -17.68
CA MET A 285 -63.73 -7.53 -16.92
C MET A 285 -63.01 -8.33 -15.83
N ALA A 286 -63.74 -9.19 -15.11
CA ALA A 286 -63.19 -10.11 -14.12
C ALA A 286 -62.11 -11.02 -14.72
N ALA A 287 -62.40 -11.63 -15.87
CA ALA A 287 -61.45 -12.48 -16.58
C ALA A 287 -60.20 -11.70 -17.02
N LEU A 288 -60.37 -10.47 -17.51
CA LEU A 288 -59.26 -9.62 -17.93
C LEU A 288 -58.37 -9.21 -16.75
N PHE A 289 -58.94 -8.85 -15.60
CA PHE A 289 -58.18 -8.56 -14.39
C PHE A 289 -57.42 -9.79 -13.88
N ALA A 290 -58.09 -10.95 -13.83
CA ALA A 290 -57.43 -12.20 -13.45
C ALA A 290 -56.26 -12.54 -14.40
N ALA A 291 -56.43 -12.31 -15.71
CA ALA A 291 -55.37 -12.51 -16.69
C ALA A 291 -54.19 -11.55 -16.48
N VAL A 292 -54.45 -10.27 -16.19
CA VAL A 292 -53.40 -9.28 -15.90
C VAL A 292 -52.62 -9.65 -14.64
N ILE A 293 -53.29 -9.95 -13.53
CA ILE A 293 -52.64 -10.35 -12.27
C ILE A 293 -51.80 -11.62 -12.48
N SER A 294 -52.36 -12.60 -13.21
CA SER A 294 -51.64 -13.83 -13.56
C SER A 294 -50.41 -13.56 -14.42
N ALA A 295 -50.52 -12.64 -15.39
CA ALA A 295 -49.40 -12.22 -16.22
C ALA A 295 -48.32 -11.51 -15.39
N VAL A 296 -48.69 -10.63 -14.46
CA VAL A 296 -47.74 -9.94 -13.55
C VAL A 296 -47.00 -10.94 -12.67
N ALA A 297 -47.74 -11.88 -12.07
CA ALA A 297 -47.19 -12.94 -11.23
C ALA A 297 -46.22 -13.83 -12.04
N TYR A 298 -46.62 -14.25 -13.24
CA TYR A 298 -45.80 -15.04 -14.14
C TYR A 298 -44.58 -14.30 -14.65
N LEU A 299 -44.71 -13.02 -15.00
CA LEU A 299 -43.59 -12.20 -15.43
C LEU A 299 -42.60 -11.93 -14.28
N SER A 300 -43.09 -11.75 -13.06
CA SER A 300 -42.26 -11.64 -11.85
C SER A 300 -41.47 -12.94 -11.62
N TYR A 301 -42.15 -14.08 -11.72
CA TYR A 301 -41.52 -15.40 -11.69
C TYR A 301 -40.45 -15.55 -12.78
N LEU A 302 -40.81 -15.30 -14.05
CA LEU A 302 -39.94 -15.49 -15.20
C LEU A 302 -38.73 -14.55 -15.16
N SER A 303 -38.91 -13.32 -14.67
CA SER A 303 -37.83 -12.37 -14.52
C SER A 303 -36.77 -12.84 -13.55
N GLU A 304 -37.17 -13.47 -12.45
CA GLU A 304 -36.22 -14.01 -11.49
C GLU A 304 -35.62 -15.31 -12.04
N PHE A 305 -36.41 -16.24 -12.59
CA PHE A 305 -35.92 -17.47 -13.19
C PHE A 305 -34.92 -17.24 -14.34
N ALA A 306 -35.17 -16.23 -15.18
CA ALA A 306 -34.32 -15.87 -16.31
C ALA A 306 -33.10 -15.04 -15.91
N ASP A 307 -33.03 -14.53 -14.68
CA ASP A 307 -31.95 -13.65 -14.23
C ASP A 307 -30.74 -14.44 -13.74
N GLY A 308 -29.91 -14.84 -14.70
CA GLY A 308 -28.66 -15.54 -14.47
C GLY A 308 -28.84 -16.93 -13.86
N SER A 309 -27.71 -17.45 -13.41
CA SER A 309 -27.51 -18.73 -12.74
C SER A 309 -27.07 -18.54 -11.28
N THR A 310 -27.02 -19.62 -10.51
CA THR A 310 -26.43 -19.61 -9.16
C THR A 310 -24.95 -19.22 -9.16
N VAL A 311 -24.20 -19.60 -10.21
CA VAL A 311 -22.78 -19.25 -10.38
C VAL A 311 -22.60 -17.75 -10.60
N THR A 312 -23.47 -17.12 -11.39
CA THR A 312 -23.42 -15.66 -11.61
C THR A 312 -23.80 -14.87 -10.35
N GLU A 313 -24.70 -15.39 -9.51
CA GLU A 313 -25.00 -14.81 -8.19
C GLU A 313 -23.80 -14.94 -7.25
N ALA A 314 -23.10 -16.08 -7.28
CA ALA A 314 -21.88 -16.29 -6.51
C ALA A 314 -20.77 -15.29 -6.90
N ILE A 315 -20.61 -15.01 -8.19
CA ILE A 315 -19.71 -13.97 -8.70
C ILE A 315 -20.15 -12.59 -8.17
N ASP A 316 -21.43 -12.24 -8.25
CA ASP A 316 -21.93 -10.93 -7.80
C ASP A 316 -21.72 -10.67 -6.31
N VAL A 317 -21.75 -11.72 -5.48
CA VAL A 317 -21.51 -11.60 -4.04
C VAL A 317 -20.02 -11.35 -3.74
N LEU A 318 -19.12 -12.01 -4.47
CA LEU A 318 -17.67 -11.94 -4.24
C LEU A 318 -17.00 -10.76 -4.94
N ALA A 319 -17.46 -10.40 -6.14
CA ALA A 319 -16.88 -9.33 -6.96
C ALA A 319 -16.69 -8.00 -6.22
N PRO A 320 -17.68 -7.41 -5.50
CA PRO A 320 -17.48 -6.14 -4.80
C PRO A 320 -16.49 -6.27 -3.63
N GLN A 321 -16.48 -7.41 -2.95
CA GLN A 321 -15.56 -7.66 -1.82
C GLN A 321 -14.11 -7.77 -2.30
N LEU A 322 -13.89 -8.49 -3.41
CA LEU A 322 -12.58 -8.62 -4.05
C LEU A 322 -12.11 -7.31 -4.66
N HIS A 323 -13.00 -6.56 -5.34
CA HIS A 323 -12.66 -5.28 -5.93
C HIS A 323 -12.18 -4.25 -4.89
N GLY A 324 -12.87 -4.13 -3.76
CA GLY A 324 -12.43 -3.26 -2.66
C GLY A 324 -11.06 -3.67 -2.09
N THR A 325 -10.80 -4.98 -2.04
CA THR A 325 -9.51 -5.50 -1.57
C THR A 325 -8.39 -5.18 -2.55
N HIS A 326 -8.59 -5.42 -3.85
CA HIS A 326 -7.62 -5.11 -4.88
C HIS A 326 -7.26 -3.62 -4.90
N MET A 327 -8.24 -2.73 -4.77
CA MET A 327 -7.98 -1.29 -4.72
C MET A 327 -7.15 -0.91 -3.49
N THR A 328 -7.45 -1.52 -2.35
CA THR A 328 -6.68 -1.29 -1.11
C THR A 328 -5.26 -1.83 -1.23
N GLU A 329 -5.09 -3.04 -1.77
CA GLU A 329 -3.79 -3.67 -1.99
C GLU A 329 -2.94 -2.85 -2.97
N ALA A 330 -3.52 -2.40 -4.09
CA ALA A 330 -2.86 -1.55 -5.07
C ALA A 330 -2.44 -0.19 -4.45
N ALA A 331 -3.30 0.42 -3.63
CA ALA A 331 -2.98 1.66 -2.93
C ALA A 331 -1.82 1.49 -1.93
N LEU A 332 -1.82 0.39 -1.16
CA LEU A 332 -0.75 0.07 -0.22
C LEU A 332 0.58 -0.21 -0.93
N ARG A 333 0.57 -1.00 -2.02
CA ARG A 333 1.75 -1.23 -2.86
C ARG A 333 2.30 0.08 -3.43
N GLY A 334 1.43 0.94 -3.95
CA GLY A 334 1.83 2.26 -4.46
C GLY A 334 2.45 3.13 -3.37
N ARG A 335 1.86 3.15 -2.17
CA ARG A 335 2.42 3.89 -1.01
C ARG A 335 3.78 3.34 -0.60
N ARG A 336 3.93 2.01 -0.50
CA ARG A 336 5.21 1.35 -0.19
C ARG A 336 6.30 1.78 -1.17
N GLU A 337 6.00 1.76 -2.46
CA GLU A 337 6.95 2.15 -3.49
C GLU A 337 7.38 3.62 -3.35
N ILE A 338 6.45 4.52 -3.06
CA ILE A 338 6.75 5.94 -2.81
C ILE A 338 7.69 6.10 -1.61
N VAL A 339 7.39 5.42 -0.49
CA VAL A 339 8.20 5.47 0.74
C VAL A 339 9.61 4.96 0.49
N LEU A 340 9.76 3.82 -0.21
CA LEU A 340 11.07 3.27 -0.57
C LEU A 340 11.85 4.17 -1.53
N ARG A 341 11.17 4.78 -2.51
CA ARG A 341 11.80 5.77 -3.41
C ARG A 341 12.28 7.00 -2.65
N GLN A 342 11.53 7.46 -1.64
CA GLN A 342 11.96 8.56 -0.77
C GLN A 342 13.16 8.16 0.09
N ALA A 343 13.16 6.97 0.68
CA ALA A 343 14.27 6.44 1.45
C ALA A 343 15.55 6.35 0.61
N ALA A 344 15.48 5.78 -0.59
CA ALA A 344 16.62 5.68 -1.51
C ALA A 344 17.21 7.06 -1.88
N ARG A 345 16.36 8.07 -2.11
CA ARG A 345 16.82 9.45 -2.34
C ARG A 345 17.56 10.03 -1.13
N LEU A 346 17.07 9.76 0.08
CA LEU A 346 17.73 10.21 1.30
C LEU A 346 19.04 9.47 1.55
N VAL A 347 19.14 8.17 1.25
CA VAL A 347 20.41 7.43 1.32
C VAL A 347 21.44 8.02 0.34
N GLY A 348 21.03 8.30 -0.90
CA GLY A 348 21.91 8.96 -1.87
C GLY A 348 22.30 10.39 -1.49
N ARG A 349 21.48 11.09 -0.70
CA ARG A 349 21.83 12.38 -0.11
C ARG A 349 22.83 12.21 1.04
N LEU A 350 22.59 11.27 1.94
CA LEU A 350 23.46 10.93 3.06
C LEU A 350 24.88 10.58 2.56
N ALA A 351 25.01 9.73 1.55
CA ALA A 351 26.29 9.38 0.94
C ALA A 351 27.07 10.60 0.43
N ARG A 352 26.39 11.54 -0.24
CA ARG A 352 26.99 12.79 -0.71
C ARG A 352 27.40 13.71 0.44
N ASP A 353 26.56 13.82 1.47
CA ASP A 353 26.87 14.65 2.64
C ASP A 353 28.06 14.08 3.43
N CYS A 354 28.13 12.76 3.64
CA CYS A 354 29.28 12.08 4.26
C CYS A 354 30.57 12.29 3.45
N ALA A 355 30.52 12.12 2.12
CA ALA A 355 31.67 12.36 1.25
C ALA A 355 32.15 13.83 1.31
N ARG A 356 31.22 14.79 1.34
CA ARG A 356 31.55 16.21 1.49
C ARG A 356 32.21 16.49 2.84
N ILE A 357 31.67 15.96 3.94
CA ILE A 357 32.23 16.11 5.29
C ILE A 357 33.66 15.54 5.34
N ARG A 358 33.88 14.34 4.78
CA ARG A 358 35.20 13.71 4.71
C ARG A 358 36.22 14.58 3.96
N THR A 359 35.86 15.06 2.77
CA THR A 359 36.74 15.89 1.95
C THR A 359 37.06 17.22 2.64
N GLU A 360 36.06 17.87 3.23
CA GLU A 360 36.24 19.16 3.91
C GLU A 360 37.09 19.02 5.18
N ALA A 361 36.86 17.99 5.99
CA ALA A 361 37.67 17.74 7.19
C ALA A 361 39.13 17.43 6.82
N THR A 362 39.34 16.67 5.75
CA THR A 362 40.68 16.40 5.20
C THR A 362 41.34 17.71 4.77
N ARG A 363 40.61 18.56 4.03
CA ARG A 363 41.09 19.88 3.60
C ARG A 363 41.46 20.77 4.78
N MET A 364 40.64 20.81 5.83
CA MET A 364 40.89 21.59 7.05
C MET A 364 42.22 21.22 7.72
N VAL A 365 42.65 19.96 7.66
CA VAL A 365 43.96 19.53 8.19
C VAL A 365 45.08 19.85 7.22
N VAL A 366 44.95 19.43 5.96
CA VAL A 366 45.99 19.53 4.92
C VAL A 366 46.33 20.98 4.55
N GLU A 367 45.35 21.88 4.58
CA GLU A 367 45.55 23.31 4.29
C GLU A 367 45.79 24.15 5.55
N SER A 368 45.83 23.53 6.72
CA SER A 368 46.02 24.23 7.99
C SER A 368 47.37 24.94 8.08
N VAL A 369 47.42 26.03 8.85
CA VAL A 369 48.69 26.71 9.16
C VAL A 369 49.67 25.78 9.90
N GLN A 370 49.16 24.78 10.63
CA GLN A 370 49.94 23.76 11.30
C GLN A 370 50.63 22.83 10.30
N ASP A 371 49.89 22.31 9.31
CA ASP A 371 50.45 21.43 8.27
C ASP A 371 51.46 22.18 7.40
N LYS A 372 51.19 23.44 7.04
CA LYS A 372 52.14 24.31 6.32
C LYS A 372 53.45 24.52 7.11
N ALA A 373 53.36 24.73 8.43
CA ALA A 373 54.54 24.86 9.29
C ALA A 373 55.36 23.56 9.34
N VAL A 374 54.71 22.40 9.40
CA VAL A 374 55.39 21.09 9.35
C VAL A 374 56.07 20.87 7.99
N ARG A 375 55.37 21.12 6.87
CA ARG A 375 55.97 21.01 5.52
C ARG A 375 57.17 21.91 5.34
N TYR A 376 57.07 23.15 5.82
CA TYR A 376 58.19 24.07 5.79
C TYR A 376 59.37 23.56 6.62
N ALA A 377 59.15 23.17 7.88
CA ALA A 377 60.21 22.66 8.74
C ALA A 377 60.90 21.43 8.13
N ARG A 378 60.13 20.48 7.60
CA ARG A 378 60.65 19.29 6.89
C ARG A 378 61.41 19.65 5.63
N SER A 379 60.97 20.64 4.87
CA SER A 379 61.71 21.09 3.68
C SER A 379 63.13 21.59 4.02
N ILE A 380 63.32 22.15 5.21
CA ILE A 380 64.61 22.64 5.72
C ILE A 380 65.49 21.50 6.27
N HIS A 381 64.96 20.60 7.11
CA HIS A 381 65.78 19.59 7.80
C HIS A 381 65.81 18.20 7.15
N GLN A 382 64.87 17.89 6.25
CA GLN A 382 64.80 16.62 5.52
C GLN A 382 65.03 16.79 4.01
N HIS A 383 65.15 18.03 3.51
CA HIS A 383 65.35 18.34 2.09
C HIS A 383 64.29 17.75 1.15
N CYS A 384 63.11 17.41 1.67
CA CYS A 384 62.01 16.82 0.90
C CYS A 384 61.20 17.85 0.08
N GLY A 385 61.58 19.13 0.11
CA GLY A 385 60.84 20.23 -0.51
C GLY A 385 59.53 20.56 0.21
N TYR A 386 59.00 21.76 -0.05
CA TYR A 386 57.75 22.25 0.58
C TYR A 386 56.51 21.46 0.13
N GLY A 387 56.57 20.84 -1.06
CA GLY A 387 55.52 19.97 -1.60
C GLY A 387 55.64 18.50 -1.21
N GLY A 388 56.58 18.15 -0.33
CA GLY A 388 56.79 16.75 0.09
C GLY A 388 55.51 16.15 0.70
N PRO A 389 55.18 14.88 0.39
CA PRO A 389 53.99 14.23 0.94
C PRO A 389 54.13 14.07 2.45
N LEU A 390 53.11 14.50 3.18
CA LEU A 390 52.95 14.18 4.60
C LEU A 390 52.01 12.98 4.76
N PRO A 391 52.13 12.20 5.85
CA PRO A 391 51.17 11.15 6.18
C PRO A 391 49.73 11.64 6.16
N ALA A 392 48.79 10.73 5.88
CA ALA A 392 47.37 11.04 5.83
C ALA A 392 46.85 11.53 7.21
N PRO A 393 45.85 12.43 7.26
CA PRO A 393 45.25 12.88 8.51
C PRO A 393 44.66 11.73 9.33
N ARG A 394 44.92 11.72 10.63
CA ARG A 394 44.28 10.79 11.57
C ARG A 394 42.93 11.37 12.02
N LEU A 395 41.92 11.20 11.18
CA LEU A 395 40.55 11.68 11.43
C LEU A 395 39.63 10.55 11.90
N SER A 396 38.74 10.86 12.84
CA SER A 396 37.70 9.93 13.30
C SER A 396 36.53 9.90 12.31
N LEU A 397 36.60 8.98 11.34
CA LEU A 397 35.60 8.84 10.26
C LEU A 397 34.61 7.68 10.50
N ASP A 398 34.81 6.87 11.53
CA ASP A 398 34.04 5.65 11.82
C ASP A 398 32.54 5.90 11.94
N THR A 399 32.14 7.05 12.46
CA THR A 399 30.72 7.43 12.61
C THR A 399 30.05 7.65 11.25
N LEU A 400 30.77 8.18 10.26
CA LEU A 400 30.26 8.35 8.90
C LEU A 400 30.14 7.00 8.19
N ASP A 401 31.14 6.14 8.35
CA ASP A 401 31.14 4.80 7.74
C ASP A 401 30.07 3.91 8.37
N LEU A 402 29.87 3.98 9.69
CA LEU A 402 28.79 3.29 10.38
C LEU A 402 27.41 3.76 9.89
N ALA A 403 27.20 5.07 9.74
CA ALA A 403 25.93 5.61 9.24
C ALA A 403 25.62 5.13 7.81
N LEU A 404 26.64 5.06 6.94
CA LEU A 404 26.48 4.54 5.58
C LEU A 404 26.25 3.03 5.57
N ALA A 405 26.95 2.27 6.40
CA ALA A 405 26.75 0.84 6.54
C ALA A 405 25.35 0.51 7.05
N GLN A 406 24.84 1.26 8.04
CA GLN A 406 23.47 1.12 8.53
C GLN A 406 22.44 1.44 7.44
N ALA A 407 22.65 2.51 6.68
CA ALA A 407 21.77 2.88 5.58
C ALA A 407 21.78 1.85 4.44
N ALA A 408 22.95 1.26 4.12
CA ALA A 408 23.08 0.20 3.13
C ALA A 408 22.39 -1.09 3.59
N ARG A 409 22.55 -1.49 4.85
CA ARG A 409 21.84 -2.64 5.41
C ARG A 409 20.33 -2.51 5.29
N TRP A 410 19.76 -1.33 5.49
CA TRP A 410 18.31 -1.17 5.29
C TRP A 410 17.86 -1.32 3.84
N ILE A 411 18.75 -1.07 2.87
CA ILE A 411 18.48 -1.35 1.46
C ILE A 411 18.54 -2.86 1.20
N ASP A 412 19.57 -3.53 1.72
CA ASP A 412 19.83 -4.96 1.48
C ASP A 412 18.87 -5.87 2.27
N ASP A 413 18.58 -5.54 3.52
CA ASP A 413 17.54 -6.15 4.36
C ASP A 413 16.13 -5.69 3.94
N GLY A 414 15.98 -5.23 2.69
CA GLY A 414 14.69 -4.88 2.12
C GLY A 414 13.66 -5.95 2.53
N PRO A 415 12.49 -5.55 3.05
CA PRO A 415 11.60 -6.48 3.74
C PRO A 415 11.28 -7.64 2.81
N ASP A 416 11.82 -8.80 3.17
CA ASP A 416 11.66 -10.03 2.41
C ASP A 416 10.15 -10.33 2.36
N PRO A 417 9.51 -10.27 1.19
CA PRO A 417 8.06 -10.45 1.07
C PRO A 417 7.62 -11.86 1.46
N ASP A 418 8.56 -12.81 1.55
CA ASP A 418 8.33 -14.23 1.79
C ASP A 418 8.91 -14.73 3.13
N SER A 419 9.42 -13.85 3.99
CA SER A 419 9.78 -14.19 5.36
C SER A 419 8.59 -13.90 6.28
N PRO A 420 7.67 -14.87 6.52
CA PRO A 420 6.64 -14.70 7.53
C PRO A 420 7.37 -14.44 8.84
N GLY A 421 7.05 -13.31 9.47
CA GLY A 421 7.77 -12.76 10.60
C GLY A 421 8.34 -13.85 11.50
N LYS A 422 9.66 -14.02 11.45
CA LYS A 422 10.37 -14.35 12.68
C LYS A 422 10.04 -13.18 13.61
N GLY A 423 9.02 -13.41 14.43
CA GLY A 423 8.79 -12.61 15.62
C GLY A 423 10.14 -12.47 16.28
N ASP A 424 10.60 -11.23 16.36
CA ASP A 424 11.65 -10.85 17.28
C ASP A 424 11.03 -11.04 18.67
N ASP A 425 11.02 -12.30 19.12
CA ASP A 425 10.63 -12.70 20.45
C ASP A 425 11.59 -12.02 21.41
N GLY A 426 11.17 -10.88 21.94
CA GLY A 426 11.46 -10.43 23.30
C GLY A 426 12.89 -10.65 23.80
N GLY A 427 13.90 -10.32 22.98
CA GLY A 427 15.27 -10.19 23.46
C GLY A 427 15.34 -9.06 24.46
N GLU A 428 15.58 -9.40 25.72
CA GLU A 428 15.85 -8.49 26.83
C GLU A 428 16.69 -7.28 26.41
N PRO A 429 16.44 -6.10 27.02
CA PRO A 429 17.24 -4.91 26.78
C PRO A 429 18.62 -5.12 27.43
N ASP A 430 19.55 -5.71 26.69
CA ASP A 430 20.94 -5.71 27.11
C ASP A 430 21.45 -4.26 27.03
N GLY A 431 21.83 -3.76 28.19
CA GLY A 431 22.05 -2.35 28.44
C GLY A 431 23.35 -1.84 27.85
N GLY A 432 23.36 -0.54 27.58
CA GLY A 432 24.57 0.26 27.72
C GLY A 432 25.60 0.17 26.60
N ALA A 433 25.25 0.68 25.42
CA ALA A 433 26.23 1.37 24.59
C ALA A 433 25.60 2.69 24.10
N GLY A 434 25.32 3.55 25.07
CA GLY A 434 25.01 4.95 24.80
C GLY A 434 26.19 5.58 24.06
N LEU A 435 25.88 6.23 22.94
CA LEU A 435 26.76 7.20 22.31
C LEU A 435 27.02 8.29 23.37
N ALA A 436 28.17 8.22 24.04
CA ALA A 436 28.57 9.19 25.03
C ALA A 436 28.76 10.54 24.33
N VAL A 437 27.78 11.40 24.49
CA VAL A 437 27.88 12.84 24.30
C VAL A 437 28.84 13.34 25.39
N ALA A 438 30.12 13.50 25.03
CA ALA A 438 31.08 14.19 25.86
C ALA A 438 30.86 15.71 25.71
N ALA A 439 30.40 16.32 26.80
CA ALA A 439 30.48 17.75 27.07
C ALA A 439 31.94 18.19 27.29
#